data_AF-A0A8H8QYL3-F1
#
_entry.id   AF-A0A8H8QYL3-F1
#
_cell.length_a   1.000
_cell.length_b   1.000
_cell.length_c   1.000
_cell.angle_alpha   90.00
_cell.angle_beta   90.00
_cell.angle_gamma   90.00
#
_symmetry.space_group_name_H-M   'P 1'
#
loop_
_entity.id
_entity.type
_entity.pdbx_description
1 polymer ?
#
loop_
_entity_poly.entity_id
_entity_poly.type
_entity_poly.pdbx_seq_one_letter_code
_entity_poly.pdbx_strand_id
1 'polypeptide(L)'
;MRANVFGFMPYPLQVLVGLLAYRSMSATLYGQGISRFSAEEISAFRTQIWESFDALLVGSKRKGSVRDDSPFWLLGGTGPSEADSVLGPESRKIVKSFPALLDYAERIHSRYFPDYAQWERDLC
;
A
#
# COMPACT_ATOMS: atom_id res chain seq x y z
N MET A 1 0.83 -16.11 -6.88
CA MET A 1 1.26 -14.92 -7.67
C MET A 1 1.82 -15.28 -9.05
N ARG A 2 2.75 -16.25 -9.20
CA ARG A 2 3.40 -16.56 -10.49
C ARG A 2 2.45 -16.94 -11.64
N ALA A 3 1.40 -17.71 -11.37
CA ALA A 3 0.46 -18.18 -12.40
C ALA A 3 -0.54 -17.10 -12.89
N ASN A 4 -0.96 -16.17 -12.01
CA ASN A 4 -1.93 -15.14 -12.37
C ASN A 4 -1.31 -13.99 -13.17
N VAL A 5 -0.06 -13.62 -12.87
CA VAL A 5 0.62 -12.49 -13.53
C VAL A 5 1.25 -12.90 -14.87
N PHE A 6 1.67 -14.17 -15.00
CA PHE A 6 2.36 -14.67 -16.19
C PHE A 6 1.56 -15.72 -16.95
N GLY A 7 0.25 -15.84 -16.70
CA GLY A 7 -0.62 -16.85 -17.33
C GLY A 7 -0.66 -16.78 -18.86
N PHE A 8 -0.29 -15.63 -19.44
CA PHE A 8 -0.16 -15.44 -20.88
C PHE A 8 1.16 -16.00 -21.47
N MET A 9 2.14 -16.40 -20.64
CA MET A 9 3.44 -16.91 -21.08
C MET A 9 3.55 -18.43 -20.89
N PRO A 10 4.30 -19.15 -21.77
CA PRO A 10 4.62 -20.55 -21.58
C PRO A 10 5.35 -20.80 -20.26
N TYR A 11 5.05 -21.92 -19.59
CA TYR A 11 5.60 -22.27 -18.27
C TYR A 11 7.13 -22.10 -18.14
N PRO A 12 7.97 -22.50 -19.12
CA PRO A 12 9.42 -22.27 -19.03
C PRO A 12 9.80 -20.80 -18.91
N LEU A 13 9.08 -19.91 -19.61
CA LEU A 13 9.32 -18.47 -19.56
C LEU A 13 8.90 -17.88 -18.23
N GLN A 14 7.77 -18.32 -17.66
CA GLN A 14 7.34 -17.92 -16.31
C GLN A 14 8.41 -18.28 -15.26
N VAL A 15 9.08 -19.42 -15.46
CA VAL A 15 10.17 -19.86 -14.60
C VAL A 15 11.38 -18.93 -14.72
N LEU A 16 11.86 -18.71 -15.94
CA LEU A 16 13.03 -17.88 -16.20
C LEU A 16 12.83 -16.42 -15.79
N VAL A 17 11.73 -15.79 -16.18
CA VAL A 17 11.42 -14.40 -15.84
C VAL A 17 11.28 -14.22 -14.34
N GLY A 18 10.58 -15.15 -13.67
CA GLY A 18 10.46 -15.11 -12.21
C GLY A 18 11.82 -15.22 -11.50
N LEU A 19 12.74 -16.04 -12.02
CA LEU A 19 14.08 -16.20 -11.46
C LEU A 19 14.95 -14.94 -11.68
N LEU A 20 14.88 -14.34 -12.88
CA LEU A 20 15.61 -13.12 -13.21
C LEU A 20 15.11 -11.94 -12.38
N ALA A 21 13.79 -11.79 -12.24
CA ALA A 21 13.18 -10.75 -11.40
C ALA A 21 13.61 -10.92 -9.93
N TYR A 22 13.55 -12.15 -9.41
CA TYR A 22 14.02 -12.45 -8.05
C TYR A 22 15.49 -12.09 -7.86
N ARG A 23 16.38 -12.55 -8.75
CA ARG A 23 17.82 -12.25 -8.67
C ARG A 23 18.11 -10.76 -8.75
N SER A 24 17.48 -10.05 -9.67
CA SER A 24 17.64 -8.60 -9.80
C SER A 24 17.21 -7.89 -8.53
N MET A 25 16.04 -8.24 -7.99
CA MET A 25 15.51 -7.60 -6.79
C MET A 25 16.36 -7.94 -5.56
N SER A 26 16.78 -9.19 -5.39
CA SER A 26 17.71 -9.60 -4.32
C SER A 26 19.06 -8.89 -4.43
N ALA A 27 19.62 -8.74 -5.63
CA ALA A 27 20.89 -8.04 -5.83
C ALA A 27 20.78 -6.54 -5.51
N THR A 28 19.68 -5.88 -5.91
CA THR A 28 19.41 -4.48 -5.58
C THR A 28 19.21 -4.29 -4.08
N LEU A 29 18.41 -5.14 -3.43
CA LEU A 29 18.18 -5.09 -1.98
C LEU A 29 19.47 -5.36 -1.17
N TYR A 30 20.34 -6.22 -1.69
CA TYR A 30 21.67 -6.46 -1.11
C TYR A 30 22.59 -5.24 -1.27
N GLY A 31 22.61 -4.62 -2.46
CA GLY A 31 23.39 -3.42 -2.74
C GLY A 31 22.95 -2.19 -1.95
N GLN A 32 21.65 -2.06 -1.65
CA GLN A 32 21.09 -1.00 -0.82
C GLN A 32 21.29 -1.25 0.69
N GLY A 33 21.79 -2.43 1.09
CA GLY A 33 21.95 -2.80 2.50
C GLY A 33 20.67 -3.22 3.21
N ILE A 34 19.52 -3.19 2.52
CA ILE A 34 18.19 -3.56 3.07
C ILE A 34 18.13 -5.06 3.40
N SER A 35 18.85 -5.90 2.65
CA SER A 35 18.99 -7.33 2.92
C SER A 35 19.68 -7.65 4.25
N ARG A 36 20.26 -6.67 4.96
CA ARG A 36 20.89 -6.87 6.27
C ARG A 36 19.92 -6.79 7.43
N PHE A 37 18.71 -6.28 7.21
CA PHE A 37 17.69 -6.17 8.26
C PHE A 37 17.02 -7.51 8.51
N SER A 38 16.77 -7.82 9.78
CA SER A 38 16.02 -9.00 10.18
C SER A 38 14.52 -8.86 9.80
N ALA A 39 13.79 -9.97 9.79
CA ALA A 39 12.36 -9.95 9.50
C ALA A 39 11.58 -9.08 10.51
N GLU A 40 12.06 -9.05 11.76
CA GLU A 40 11.52 -8.25 12.85
C GLU A 40 11.76 -6.75 12.62
N GLU A 41 12.97 -6.36 12.19
CA GLU A 41 13.29 -4.97 11.84
C GLU A 41 12.45 -4.50 10.65
N ILE A 42 12.28 -5.32 9.63
CA ILE A 42 11.42 -5.02 8.47
C ILE A 42 9.96 -4.81 8.91
N SER A 43 9.47 -5.62 9.86
CA SER A 43 8.12 -5.46 10.42
C SER A 43 7.98 -4.17 11.24
N ALA A 44 9.00 -3.82 12.02
CA ALA A 44 9.04 -2.57 12.78
C ALA A 44 9.06 -1.34 11.85
N PHE A 45 9.90 -1.35 10.81
CA PHE A 45 9.95 -0.29 9.81
C PHE A 45 8.62 -0.14 9.08
N ARG A 46 7.97 -1.24 8.69
CA ARG A 46 6.63 -1.19 8.10
C ARG A 46 5.63 -0.49 9.02
N THR A 47 5.64 -0.83 10.30
CA THR A 47 4.74 -0.23 11.30
C THR A 47 5.00 1.26 11.43
N GLN A 48 6.26 1.67 11.56
CA GLN A 48 6.66 3.08 11.67
C GLN A 48 6.29 3.91 10.42
N ILE A 49 6.42 3.32 9.23
CA ILE A 49 5.99 3.95 7.96
C ILE A 49 4.48 4.18 7.98
N TRP A 50 3.69 3.18 8.40
CA TRP A 50 2.23 3.31 8.51
C TRP A 50 1.80 4.32 9.57
N GLU A 51 2.47 4.38 10.72
CA GLU A 51 2.25 5.42 11.73
C GLU A 51 2.53 6.82 11.17
N SER A 52 3.59 6.98 10.37
CA SER A 52 3.92 8.25 9.73
C SER A 52 2.84 8.68 8.73
N PHE A 53 2.29 7.73 7.96
CA PHE A 53 1.18 8.00 7.05
C PHE A 53 -0.11 8.35 7.80
N ASP A 54 -0.44 7.64 8.89
CA ASP A 54 -1.60 7.96 9.73
C ASP A 54 -1.49 9.37 10.31
N ALA A 55 -0.31 9.76 10.81
CA ALA A 55 -0.05 11.11 11.30
C ALA A 55 -0.23 12.19 10.21
N LEU A 56 0.22 11.93 8.99
CA LEU A 56 0.01 12.81 7.84
C LEU A 56 -1.48 12.93 7.47
N LEU A 57 -2.20 11.81 7.48
CA LEU A 57 -3.64 11.79 7.18
C LEU A 57 -4.46 12.50 8.25
N VAL A 58 -4.14 12.30 9.54
CA VAL A 58 -4.74 13.06 10.64
C VAL A 58 -4.45 14.55 10.51
N GLY A 59 -3.21 14.92 10.13
CA GLY A 59 -2.82 16.30 9.86
C GLY A 59 -3.58 16.92 8.68
N SER A 60 -3.73 16.17 7.60
CA SER A 60 -4.48 16.55 6.40
C SER A 60 -5.97 16.76 6.72
N LYS A 61 -6.58 15.82 7.45
CA LYS A 61 -7.98 15.90 7.91
C LYS A 61 -8.24 17.11 8.81
N ARG A 62 -7.26 17.54 9.61
CA ARG A 62 -7.37 18.75 10.45
C ARG A 62 -7.19 20.05 9.67
N LYS A 63 -6.36 20.05 8.62
CA LYS A 63 -6.08 21.24 7.79
C LYS A 63 -7.14 21.49 6.72
N GLY A 64 -7.68 20.43 6.14
CA GLY A 64 -8.78 20.55 5.20
C GLY A 64 -10.09 20.70 5.96
N SER A 65 -10.83 21.79 5.71
CA SER A 65 -12.26 21.89 6.01
C SER A 65 -13.05 20.94 5.08
N VAL A 66 -12.69 19.67 5.07
CA VAL A 66 -13.24 18.65 4.20
C VAL A 66 -14.67 18.44 4.67
N ARG A 67 -15.65 18.84 3.84
CA ARG A 67 -17.05 18.44 4.04
C ARG A 67 -17.08 16.95 4.30
N ASP A 68 -17.89 16.51 5.26
CA ASP A 68 -17.83 15.19 5.89
C ASP A 68 -17.70 13.99 4.92
N ASP A 69 -18.14 14.12 3.67
CA ASP A 69 -18.12 13.07 2.64
C ASP A 69 -17.07 13.22 1.51
N SER A 70 -16.28 14.30 1.46
CA SER A 70 -15.27 14.44 0.41
C SER A 70 -13.98 13.66 0.73
N PRO A 71 -13.31 13.06 -0.28
CA PRO A 71 -12.01 12.45 -0.09
C PRO A 71 -10.97 13.51 0.27
N PHE A 72 -10.08 13.16 1.19
CA PHE A 72 -8.95 13.98 1.60
C PHE A 72 -7.65 13.29 1.16
N TRP A 73 -6.63 14.07 0.84
CA TRP A 73 -5.40 13.57 0.21
C TRP A 73 -4.24 13.54 1.22
N LEU A 74 -3.28 12.64 1.02
CA LEU A 74 -2.17 12.43 1.96
C LEU A 74 -1.38 13.72 2.25
N LEU A 75 -1.14 14.51 1.21
CA LEU A 75 -0.41 15.78 1.30
C LEU A 75 -1.32 17.01 1.58
N GLY A 76 -2.63 16.80 1.73
CA GLY A 76 -3.59 17.88 2.01
C GLY A 76 -3.80 18.86 0.85
N GLY A 77 -3.44 18.47 -0.37
CA GLY A 77 -3.70 19.25 -1.58
C GLY A 77 -5.17 19.22 -2.01
N THR A 78 -5.50 19.93 -3.09
CA THR A 78 -6.85 19.95 -3.68
C THR A 78 -7.20 18.70 -4.50
N GLY A 79 -6.21 17.86 -4.82
CA GLY A 79 -6.37 16.66 -5.65
C GLY A 79 -5.39 15.54 -5.27
N PRO A 80 -5.56 14.35 -5.88
CA PRO A 80 -4.68 13.21 -5.65
C PRO A 80 -3.26 13.52 -6.10
N SER A 81 -2.29 13.12 -5.29
CA SER A 81 -0.87 13.18 -5.60
C SER A 81 -0.33 11.79 -5.96
N GLU A 82 0.87 11.74 -6.55
CA GLU A 82 1.55 10.45 -6.81
C GLU A 82 1.73 9.64 -5.52
N ALA A 83 1.90 10.30 -4.36
CA ALA A 83 2.01 9.64 -3.08
C ALA A 83 0.74 8.84 -2.69
N ASP A 84 -0.44 9.29 -3.12
CA ASP A 84 -1.71 8.60 -2.89
C ASP A 84 -1.80 7.29 -3.72
N SER A 85 -1.07 7.19 -4.84
CA SER A 85 -1.02 5.99 -5.69
C SER A 85 -0.08 4.90 -5.18
N VAL A 86 0.88 5.27 -4.33
CA VAL A 86 1.91 4.36 -3.79
C VAL A 86 1.38 3.59 -2.57
N LEU A 87 0.27 4.03 -1.97
CA LEU A 87 -0.42 3.34 -0.88
C LEU A 87 -1.14 2.08 -1.41
N GLY A 88 -0.36 1.05 -1.73
CA GLY A 88 -0.84 -0.24 -2.22
C GLY A 88 -1.26 -1.21 -1.10
N PRO A 89 -2.00 -2.28 -1.44
CA PRO A 89 -2.74 -3.13 -0.49
C PRO A 89 -1.88 -4.07 0.39
N GLU A 90 -0.58 -3.86 0.49
CA GLU A 90 0.27 -4.71 1.31
C GLU A 90 0.20 -4.30 2.78
N SER A 91 -0.05 -5.29 3.65
CA SER A 91 -0.30 -5.17 5.10
C SER A 91 -1.76 -4.89 5.54
N ARG A 92 -2.77 -5.55 4.95
CA ARG A 92 -4.17 -5.51 5.45
C ARG A 92 -4.30 -5.57 6.99
N LYS A 93 -3.48 -6.40 7.65
CA LYS A 93 -3.47 -6.53 9.11
C LYS A 93 -2.98 -5.28 9.85
N ILE A 94 -1.96 -4.60 9.32
CA ILE A 94 -1.40 -3.39 9.92
C ILE A 94 -2.30 -2.19 9.59
N VAL A 95 -2.80 -2.09 8.36
CA VAL A 95 -3.69 -0.99 7.96
C VAL A 95 -5.01 -1.00 8.77
N LYS A 96 -5.51 -2.18 9.16
CA LYS A 96 -6.69 -2.32 10.03
C LYS A 96 -6.54 -1.63 11.40
N SER A 97 -5.33 -1.47 11.93
CA SER A 97 -5.13 -0.80 13.23
C SER A 97 -5.19 0.74 13.15
N PHE A 98 -5.24 1.31 11.95
CA PHE A 98 -5.21 2.76 11.74
C PHE A 98 -6.56 3.26 11.19
N PRO A 99 -7.41 3.88 12.01
CA PRO A 99 -8.76 4.28 11.61
C PRO A 99 -8.76 5.40 10.55
N ALA A 100 -7.77 6.30 10.53
CA ALA A 100 -7.71 7.38 9.54
C ALA A 100 -7.33 6.84 8.15
N LEU A 101 -6.47 5.82 8.10
CA LEU A 101 -6.12 5.10 6.87
C LEU A 101 -7.32 4.33 6.29
N LEU A 102 -8.13 3.69 7.14
CA LEU A 102 -9.36 3.03 6.71
C LEU A 102 -10.37 4.01 6.14
N ASP A 103 -10.62 5.13 6.83
CA ASP A 103 -11.52 6.20 6.38
C ASP A 103 -11.05 6.80 5.04
N TYR A 104 -9.74 7.05 4.91
CA TYR A 104 -9.12 7.50 3.66
C TYR A 104 -9.34 6.51 2.50
N ALA A 105 -9.03 5.23 2.72
CA ALA A 105 -9.16 4.20 1.70
C ALA A 105 -10.63 3.96 1.30
N GLU A 106 -11.56 4.00 2.25
CA GLU A 106 -13.00 3.82 2.02
C GLU A 106 -13.57 4.97 1.17
N ARG A 107 -13.17 6.23 1.45
CA ARG A 107 -13.60 7.40 0.67
C ARG A 107 -13.08 7.36 -0.76
N ILE A 108 -11.81 7.00 -0.96
CA ILE A 108 -11.23 6.89 -2.32
C ILE A 108 -11.91 5.76 -3.08
N HIS A 109 -12.07 4.59 -2.44
CA HIS A 109 -12.71 3.44 -3.06
C HIS A 109 -14.15 3.76 -3.46
N SER A 110 -14.94 4.35 -2.55
CA SER A 110 -16.35 4.67 -2.83
C SER A 110 -16.51 5.71 -3.93
N ARG A 111 -15.55 6.63 -4.08
CA ARG A 111 -15.62 7.71 -5.07
C ARG A 111 -15.11 7.31 -6.46
N TYR A 112 -14.00 6.58 -6.53
CA TYR A 112 -13.28 6.31 -7.78
C TYR A 112 -13.40 4.86 -8.26
N PHE A 113 -13.70 3.93 -7.36
CA PHE A 113 -13.77 2.50 -7.65
C PHE A 113 -15.07 1.86 -7.12
N PRO A 114 -16.25 2.44 -7.40
CA PRO A 114 -17.52 1.93 -6.86
C PRO A 114 -17.84 0.50 -7.33
N ASP A 115 -17.34 0.12 -8.50
CA ASP A 115 -17.60 -1.18 -9.12
C ASP A 115 -16.71 -2.31 -8.58
N TYR A 116 -15.73 -1.99 -7.74
CA TYR A 116 -14.85 -2.98 -7.14
C TYR A 116 -15.44 -3.47 -5.81
N ALA A 117 -15.22 -4.75 -5.49
CA ALA A 117 -15.65 -5.28 -4.20
C ALA A 117 -14.80 -4.65 -3.08
N GLN A 118 -15.45 -3.94 -2.16
CA GLN A 118 -14.80 -3.50 -0.93
C GLN A 118 -14.32 -4.71 -0.11
N TRP A 119 -13.25 -4.53 0.66
CA TRP A 119 -12.73 -5.62 1.48
C TRP A 119 -13.73 -6.03 2.56
N GLU A 120 -13.87 -7.33 2.80
CA GLU A 120 -14.67 -7.84 3.92
C GLU A 120 -14.10 -7.29 5.24
N ARG A 121 -14.93 -6.55 5.98
CA ARG A 121 -14.66 -6.23 7.38
C ARG A 121 -14.87 -7.51 8.17
N ASP A 122 -13.86 -8.37 8.23
CA ASP A 122 -13.81 -9.36 9.31
C ASP A 122 -13.66 -8.59 10.62
N LEU A 123 -14.82 -8.29 11.22
CA LEU A 123 -15.03 -7.92 12.61
C LEU A 123 -14.88 -9.20 13.42
N CYS A 124 -13.71 -9.40 14.01
CA CYS A 124 -13.47 -10.26 15.16
C CYS A 124 -12.35 -9.62 15.99
#